data_AF-A0A962NYP4-F1
#
_entry.id   AF-A0A962NYP4-F1
#
_cell.length_a   1.000
_cell.length_b   1.000
_cell.length_c   1.000
_cell.angle_alpha   90.00
_cell.angle_beta   90.00
_cell.angle_gamma   90.00
#
_symmetry.space_group_name_H-M   'P 1'
#
loop_
_entity.id
_entity.type
_entity.pdbx_description
1 polymer ?
#
loop_
_entity_poly.entity_id
_entity_poly.type
_entity_poly.pdbx_seq_one_letter_code
_entity_poly.pdbx_strand_id
1 'polypeptide(L)'
;MLDKVIVSQKMFLSLLLSVPLLTFAFLSQTAVAEDLAKKSGWEGGVSVVTVGFSQKSQFTAEDDNTFTNDLYNAGKSTHQFTTLPLFHLNYTLSDLQTQIFFGNNQDNVPKAQFALQAGVLHVIGAHDQVSVALIPTLPFVEETWQDPFLTGQQRHKTKEEVGGGRIKYEHTGDNAFDVQYVFAKNELDVEESGKALLQLNTQQRAMLNRNAELHRFSVSLNCPVDQGIIIVPSFHVTTSDAKGDANDFAEGVFKLQSIYATKKHLFSATLGVGKR
;
A
#
# COMPACT_ATOMS: atom_id res chain seq x y z
N MET A 1 -30.95 8.11 -7.05
CA MET A 1 -30.26 8.79 -8.19
C MET A 1 -28.84 9.22 -7.82
N LEU A 2 -28.45 9.24 -6.55
CA LEU A 2 -27.06 9.43 -6.10
C LEU A 2 -26.23 8.12 -6.16
N ASP A 3 -26.91 6.97 -6.22
CA ASP A 3 -26.40 5.60 -6.02
C ASP A 3 -25.47 5.09 -7.13
N LYS A 4 -25.16 5.92 -8.14
CA LYS A 4 -24.37 5.52 -9.34
C LYS A 4 -22.99 6.18 -9.45
N VAL A 5 -22.64 7.08 -8.54
CA VAL A 5 -21.38 7.87 -8.64
C VAL A 5 -20.21 7.25 -7.85
N ILE A 6 -20.48 6.35 -6.90
CA ILE A 6 -19.50 5.90 -5.89
C ILE A 6 -18.66 4.67 -6.33
N VAL A 7 -19.02 3.98 -7.41
CA VAL A 7 -18.44 2.66 -7.75
C VAL A 7 -17.50 2.71 -8.96
N SER A 8 -16.18 2.80 -8.70
CA SER A 8 -15.14 2.00 -9.38
C SER A 8 -13.72 2.45 -9.03
N GLN A 9 -13.07 1.78 -8.07
CA GLN A 9 -11.61 1.61 -8.09
C GLN A 9 -11.30 0.12 -8.35
N LYS A 10 -10.39 -0.15 -9.30
CA LYS A 10 -9.97 -1.53 -9.65
C LYS A 10 -8.44 -1.60 -9.70
N MET A 11 -7.95 -2.76 -9.26
CA MET A 11 -6.55 -3.03 -8.95
C MET A 11 -5.66 -3.20 -10.19
N PHE A 12 -4.38 -2.85 -10.08
CA PHE A 12 -3.38 -2.91 -11.16
C PHE A 12 -2.32 -4.00 -10.97
N LEU A 13 -1.67 -4.38 -12.08
CA LEU A 13 -0.62 -5.39 -12.19
C LEU A 13 0.51 -4.86 -13.09
N SER A 14 1.76 -5.04 -12.68
CA SER A 14 2.96 -4.63 -13.46
C SER A 14 4.12 -5.61 -13.24
N LEU A 15 4.84 -5.96 -14.32
CA LEU A 15 5.90 -6.98 -14.35
C LEU A 15 7.23 -6.35 -14.82
N LEU A 16 8.36 -6.72 -14.20
CA LEU A 16 9.73 -6.30 -14.60
C LEU A 16 10.68 -7.51 -14.64
N LEU A 17 11.75 -7.44 -15.47
CA LEU A 17 12.58 -8.59 -15.85
C LEU A 17 14.04 -8.20 -16.15
N SER A 18 15.03 -8.67 -15.37
CA SER A 18 16.48 -8.37 -15.55
C SER A 18 17.43 -9.44 -14.95
N VAL A 19 18.61 -9.67 -15.55
CA VAL A 19 19.39 -10.96 -15.77
C VAL A 19 20.88 -10.81 -15.29
N PRO A 20 21.75 -11.83 -14.93
CA PRO A 20 21.55 -13.10 -14.19
C PRO A 20 22.78 -13.74 -13.36
N LEU A 21 22.80 -13.98 -12.02
CA LEU A 21 23.84 -14.87 -11.33
C LEU A 21 23.32 -15.91 -10.28
N LEU A 22 24.08 -16.98 -9.92
CA LEU A 22 23.54 -18.32 -9.47
C LEU A 22 24.32 -19.01 -8.30
N THR A 23 23.65 -19.60 -7.28
CA THR A 23 24.13 -20.78 -6.47
C THR A 23 23.00 -21.42 -5.60
N PHE A 24 23.15 -22.67 -5.10
CA PHE A 24 22.11 -23.51 -4.44
C PHE A 24 22.62 -24.13 -3.13
N ALA A 25 21.78 -24.28 -2.10
CA ALA A 25 21.90 -25.32 -1.05
C ALA A 25 20.55 -25.51 -0.31
N PHE A 26 20.20 -26.74 0.06
CA PHE A 26 19.13 -27.07 1.01
C PHE A 26 19.79 -27.57 2.31
N LEU A 27 19.31 -27.12 3.47
CA LEU A 27 19.66 -27.66 4.79
C LEU A 27 18.41 -27.70 5.67
N SER A 28 18.08 -28.87 6.21
CA SER A 28 17.12 -29.01 7.30
C SER A 28 17.75 -28.43 8.57
N GLN A 29 17.12 -27.44 9.19
CA GLN A 29 17.62 -26.82 10.43
C GLN A 29 16.75 -27.20 11.62
N THR A 30 17.41 -27.58 12.72
CA THR A 30 16.80 -27.65 14.05
C THR A 30 16.52 -26.23 14.55
N ALA A 31 15.31 -25.96 15.03
CA ALA A 31 14.85 -24.63 15.41
C ALA A 31 15.67 -23.99 16.55
N VAL A 32 16.67 -23.20 16.18
CA VAL A 32 17.21 -22.08 16.95
C VAL A 32 16.57 -20.82 16.36
N ALA A 33 16.29 -19.80 17.19
CA ALA A 33 15.85 -18.51 16.66
C ALA A 33 16.88 -17.98 15.65
N GLU A 34 16.43 -17.65 14.44
CA GLU A 34 17.33 -17.11 13.41
C GLU A 34 17.66 -15.65 13.75
N ASP A 35 18.95 -15.35 13.95
CA ASP A 35 19.44 -14.01 14.29
C ASP A 35 19.08 -13.01 13.18
N LEU A 36 18.53 -11.84 13.55
CA LEU A 36 18.13 -10.80 12.59
C LEU A 36 19.30 -10.24 11.74
N ALA A 37 20.52 -10.44 12.21
CA ALA A 37 21.74 -10.19 11.45
C ALA A 37 22.90 -11.03 12.00
N LYS A 38 23.89 -11.35 11.16
CA LYS A 38 25.11 -12.09 11.54
C LYS A 38 26.00 -11.37 12.56
N LYS A 39 25.74 -10.09 12.83
CA LYS A 39 26.41 -9.25 13.81
C LYS A 39 25.55 -8.02 14.11
N SER A 40 25.73 -7.45 15.31
CA SER A 40 25.17 -6.14 15.64
C SER A 40 25.82 -5.02 14.83
N GLY A 41 25.07 -3.96 14.58
CA GLY A 41 25.52 -2.78 13.85
C GLY A 41 24.53 -2.29 12.81
N TRP A 42 25.00 -1.41 11.94
CA TRP A 42 24.22 -0.82 10.85
C TRP A 42 24.26 -1.69 9.59
N GLU A 43 23.10 -1.86 8.97
CA GLU A 43 22.91 -2.41 7.63
C GLU A 43 21.99 -1.48 6.85
N GLY A 44 22.12 -1.41 5.53
CA GLY A 44 21.24 -0.59 4.72
C GLY A 44 21.64 -0.55 3.26
N GLY A 45 20.80 0.09 2.45
CA GLY A 45 20.99 0.19 1.02
C GLY A 45 19.92 1.03 0.34
N VAL A 46 20.18 1.36 -0.91
CA VAL A 46 19.33 2.19 -1.77
C VAL A 46 19.00 1.41 -3.03
N SER A 47 17.76 1.50 -3.49
CA SER A 47 17.32 1.00 -4.80
C SER A 47 16.46 2.06 -5.49
N VAL A 48 16.25 1.88 -6.79
CA VAL A 48 15.40 2.75 -7.59
C VAL A 48 14.33 1.89 -8.24
N VAL A 49 13.07 2.27 -8.07
CA VAL A 49 11.93 1.58 -8.66
C VAL A 49 11.18 2.53 -9.57
N THR A 50 10.99 2.12 -10.82
CA THR A 50 10.10 2.80 -11.77
C THR A 50 8.78 2.04 -11.85
N VAL A 51 7.69 2.74 -11.56
CA VAL A 51 6.32 2.21 -11.63
C VAL A 51 5.60 2.89 -12.79
N GLY A 52 4.93 2.10 -13.62
CA GLY A 52 4.06 2.60 -14.70
C GLY A 52 2.64 2.08 -14.50
N PHE A 53 1.65 2.97 -14.57
CA PHE A 53 0.23 2.60 -14.49
C PHE A 53 -0.63 3.45 -15.42
N SER A 54 -1.84 2.94 -15.70
CA SER A 54 -2.73 3.45 -16.74
C SER A 54 -4.17 3.45 -16.24
N GLN A 55 -4.70 4.60 -15.85
CA GLN A 55 -6.03 4.71 -15.26
C GLN A 55 -6.96 5.63 -16.05
N LYS A 56 -8.26 5.32 -16.03
CA LYS A 56 -9.31 6.11 -16.66
C LYS A 56 -10.39 6.42 -15.62
N SER A 57 -10.34 7.63 -15.07
CA SER A 57 -11.27 8.09 -14.03
C SER A 57 -11.38 9.61 -14.04
N GLN A 58 -12.58 10.14 -13.77
CA GLN A 58 -12.80 11.56 -13.51
C GLN A 58 -12.19 12.03 -12.17
N PHE A 59 -11.86 11.12 -11.26
CA PHE A 59 -11.29 11.43 -9.95
C PHE A 59 -9.75 11.50 -9.98
N THR A 60 -9.11 11.11 -11.08
CA THR A 60 -7.66 11.25 -11.27
C THR A 60 -7.29 12.73 -11.47
N ALA A 61 -6.47 13.28 -10.56
CA ALA A 61 -6.04 14.67 -10.54
C ALA A 61 -4.91 14.98 -11.54
N GLU A 62 -5.21 14.80 -12.82
CA GLU A 62 -4.30 15.04 -13.94
C GLU A 62 -4.75 16.18 -14.84
N ASP A 63 -3.79 16.81 -15.52
CA ASP A 63 -4.00 17.97 -16.39
C ASP A 63 -5.08 17.70 -17.44
N ASP A 64 -5.06 16.49 -18.01
CA ASP A 64 -6.01 16.02 -19.00
C ASP A 64 -7.46 15.92 -18.46
N ASN A 65 -7.63 15.73 -17.16
CA ASN A 65 -8.93 15.68 -16.47
C ASN A 65 -9.28 16.98 -15.74
N THR A 66 -8.50 18.07 -15.86
CA THR A 66 -8.80 19.36 -15.19
C THR A 66 -10.21 19.88 -15.48
N PHE A 67 -10.75 19.65 -16.67
CA PHE A 67 -12.08 20.11 -17.08
C PHE A 67 -13.00 18.94 -17.42
N THR A 68 -14.25 18.97 -16.95
CA THR A 68 -15.30 18.04 -17.38
C THR A 68 -16.64 18.77 -17.61
N ASN A 69 -17.38 18.33 -18.63
CA ASN A 69 -18.72 18.84 -18.93
C ASN A 69 -19.79 18.27 -17.96
N ASP A 70 -19.59 17.04 -17.48
CA ASP A 70 -20.54 16.29 -16.68
C ASP A 70 -19.83 15.29 -15.75
N LEU A 71 -20.60 14.62 -14.89
CA LEU A 71 -20.12 13.58 -13.96
C LEU A 71 -20.55 12.15 -14.36
N TYR A 72 -21.11 11.99 -15.56
CA TYR A 72 -21.66 10.72 -16.06
C TYR A 72 -20.74 10.02 -17.08
N ASN A 73 -19.52 10.52 -17.23
CA ASN A 73 -18.50 9.98 -18.12
C ASN A 73 -17.28 9.45 -17.33
N ALA A 74 -16.53 8.53 -17.92
CA ALA A 74 -15.40 7.85 -17.26
C ALA A 74 -14.11 8.68 -17.18
N GLY A 75 -14.09 9.92 -17.68
CA GLY A 75 -12.88 10.74 -17.79
C GLY A 75 -11.95 10.27 -18.91
N LYS A 76 -10.79 10.92 -19.01
CA LYS A 76 -9.73 10.55 -19.95
C LYS A 76 -8.84 9.44 -19.39
N SER A 77 -8.22 8.69 -20.29
CA SER A 77 -7.14 7.77 -19.93
C SER A 77 -5.89 8.58 -19.60
N THR A 78 -5.23 8.22 -18.52
CA THR A 78 -4.01 8.86 -18.02
C THR A 78 -2.95 7.78 -17.85
N HIS A 79 -1.74 8.06 -18.32
CA HIS A 79 -0.60 7.15 -18.25
C HIS A 79 0.46 7.84 -17.40
N GLN A 80 0.73 7.29 -16.21
CA GLN A 80 1.70 7.83 -15.29
C GLN A 80 2.90 6.89 -15.21
N PHE A 81 4.09 7.47 -15.25
CA PHE A 81 5.36 6.81 -14.96
C PHE A 81 6.03 7.59 -13.85
N THR A 82 6.28 6.94 -12.72
CA THR A 82 6.94 7.55 -11.57
C THR A 82 8.18 6.74 -11.19
N THR A 83 9.26 7.43 -10.84
CA THR A 83 10.51 6.79 -10.40
C THR A 83 10.76 7.19 -8.95
N LEU A 84 10.78 6.21 -8.05
CA LEU A 84 10.94 6.40 -6.62
C LEU A 84 12.31 5.89 -6.19
N PRO A 85 13.12 6.70 -5.48
CA PRO A 85 14.24 6.19 -4.71
C PRO A 85 13.67 5.48 -3.47
N LEU A 86 13.97 4.19 -3.33
CA LEU A 86 13.71 3.45 -2.10
C LEU A 86 15.01 3.33 -1.33
N PHE A 87 14.94 3.39 -0.01
CA PHE A 87 16.10 3.13 0.85
C PHE A 87 15.66 2.39 2.10
N HIS A 88 16.62 1.72 2.75
CA HIS A 88 16.43 1.13 4.06
C HIS A 88 17.71 1.29 4.88
N LEU A 89 17.54 1.47 6.18
CA LEU A 89 18.59 1.59 7.17
C LEU A 89 18.12 0.89 8.44
N ASN A 90 18.85 -0.15 8.82
CA ASN A 90 18.58 -1.03 9.94
C ASN A 90 19.73 -0.93 10.95
N TYR A 91 19.40 -0.98 12.23
CA TYR A 91 20.37 -1.11 13.32
C TYR A 91 19.99 -2.29 14.21
N THR A 92 20.75 -3.37 14.13
CA THR A 92 20.55 -4.58 14.94
C THR A 92 21.31 -4.45 16.26
N LEU A 93 20.61 -4.61 17.39
CA LEU A 93 21.19 -4.55 18.73
C LEU A 93 22.14 -5.73 19.00
N SER A 94 22.88 -5.65 20.11
CA SER A 94 23.86 -6.67 20.51
C SER A 94 23.24 -8.00 20.94
N ASP A 95 21.92 -8.05 21.13
CA ASP A 95 21.14 -9.27 21.38
C ASP A 95 20.84 -10.07 20.10
N LEU A 96 21.04 -9.47 18.91
CA LEU A 96 20.64 -9.97 17.58
C LEU A 96 19.13 -10.25 17.41
N GLN A 97 18.32 -9.96 18.42
CA GLN A 97 16.88 -10.21 18.48
C GLN A 97 16.06 -8.93 18.30
N THR A 98 16.69 -7.76 18.41
CA THR A 98 16.03 -6.46 18.24
C THR A 98 16.67 -5.66 17.11
N GLN A 99 15.85 -5.16 16.18
CA GLN A 99 16.28 -4.29 15.08
C GLN A 99 15.43 -3.03 15.00
N ILE A 100 16.08 -1.87 14.96
CA ILE A 100 15.44 -0.58 14.64
C ILE A 100 15.58 -0.38 13.13
N PHE A 101 14.49 -0.06 12.42
CA PHE A 101 14.50 0.15 10.97
C PHE A 101 13.93 1.50 10.58
N PHE A 102 14.47 2.07 9.50
CA PHE A 102 13.96 3.27 8.84
C PHE A 102 14.09 3.13 7.31
N GLY A 103 13.02 3.38 6.57
CA GLY A 103 12.99 3.22 5.12
C GLY A 103 11.81 2.39 4.62
N ASN A 104 11.95 1.82 3.42
CA ASN A 104 11.03 0.87 2.83
C ASN A 104 11.44 -0.56 3.20
N ASN A 105 10.48 -1.44 3.54
CA ASN A 105 10.81 -2.86 3.68
C ASN A 105 11.05 -3.48 2.28
N GLN A 106 12.18 -4.19 2.12
CA GLN A 106 12.51 -4.96 0.91
C GLN A 106 11.44 -6.02 0.59
N ASP A 107 10.86 -6.68 1.60
CA ASP A 107 9.84 -7.73 1.42
C ASP A 107 8.55 -7.23 0.76
N ASN A 108 8.34 -5.91 0.81
CA ASN A 108 7.20 -5.25 0.19
C ASN A 108 7.44 -4.87 -1.28
N VAL A 109 8.69 -4.91 -1.76
CA VAL A 109 9.01 -4.63 -3.17
C VAL A 109 8.38 -5.66 -4.12
N PRO A 110 8.49 -7.00 -3.86
CA PRO A 110 7.72 -8.01 -4.58
C PRO A 110 6.19 -7.81 -4.56
N LYS A 111 5.69 -7.18 -3.49
CA LYS A 111 4.25 -6.95 -3.23
C LYS A 111 3.75 -5.62 -3.80
N ALA A 112 4.62 -4.83 -4.43
CA ALA A 112 4.38 -3.44 -4.86
C ALA A 112 3.80 -2.53 -3.75
N GLN A 113 4.24 -2.73 -2.50
CA GLN A 113 3.72 -2.04 -1.31
C GLN A 113 4.76 -1.04 -0.76
N PHE A 114 5.04 -0.01 -1.56
CA PHE A 114 6.03 1.01 -1.24
C PHE A 114 5.49 2.01 -0.21
N ALA A 115 5.88 1.84 1.04
CA ALA A 115 5.62 2.80 2.12
C ALA A 115 6.93 3.09 2.86
N LEU A 116 7.19 4.37 3.17
CA LEU A 116 8.26 4.75 4.08
C LEU A 116 7.81 4.44 5.51
N GLN A 117 8.67 3.86 6.33
CA GLN A 117 8.38 3.49 7.71
C GLN A 117 9.56 3.76 8.64
N ALA A 118 9.28 4.02 9.91
CA ALA A 118 10.25 4.02 11.00
C ALA A 118 9.71 3.11 12.11
N GLY A 119 10.49 2.16 12.62
CA GLY A 119 9.95 1.19 13.57
C GLY A 119 10.98 0.30 14.25
N VAL A 120 10.46 -0.66 15.02
CA VAL A 120 11.23 -1.69 15.73
C VAL A 120 10.65 -3.05 15.39
N LEU A 121 11.52 -4.02 15.15
CA LEU A 121 11.24 -5.43 15.00
C LEU A 121 11.92 -6.18 16.15
N HIS A 122 11.22 -7.11 16.78
CA HIS A 122 11.75 -7.95 17.85
C HIS A 122 11.34 -9.41 17.67
N VAL A 123 12.31 -10.32 17.82
CA VAL A 123 12.10 -11.77 17.82
C VAL A 123 11.57 -12.21 19.17
N ILE A 124 10.40 -12.86 19.19
CA ILE A 124 9.69 -13.32 20.39
C ILE A 124 9.66 -14.85 20.54
N GLY A 125 10.10 -15.59 19.52
CA GLY A 125 10.16 -17.04 19.49
C GLY A 125 11.06 -17.53 18.36
N ALA A 126 11.31 -18.83 18.26
CA ALA A 126 12.26 -19.39 17.30
C ALA A 126 11.90 -19.09 15.82
N HIS A 127 10.60 -18.90 15.55
CA HIS A 127 10.07 -18.59 14.23
C HIS A 127 9.10 -17.40 14.28
N ASP A 128 9.14 -16.58 15.33
CA ASP A 128 8.09 -15.64 15.67
C ASP A 128 8.66 -14.25 15.93
N GLN A 129 8.19 -13.26 15.18
CA GLN A 129 8.61 -11.87 15.35
C GLN A 129 7.41 -10.92 15.35
N VAL A 130 7.59 -9.80 16.05
CA VAL A 130 6.62 -8.68 16.08
C VAL A 130 7.33 -7.43 15.63
N SER A 131 6.68 -6.63 14.78
CA SER A 131 7.17 -5.30 14.42
C SER A 131 6.09 -4.23 14.55
N VAL A 132 6.49 -3.07 15.08
CA VAL A 132 5.67 -1.87 15.20
C VAL A 132 6.36 -0.75 14.43
N ALA A 133 5.61 -0.02 13.62
CA ALA A 133 6.13 1.07 12.79
C ALA A 133 5.19 2.28 12.75
N LEU A 134 5.78 3.46 12.57
CA LEU A 134 5.11 4.67 12.13
C LEU A 134 5.29 4.83 10.61
N ILE A 135 4.25 5.32 9.95
CA ILE A 135 4.22 5.70 8.54
C ILE A 135 4.12 7.24 8.54
N PRO A 136 5.20 7.98 8.21
CA PRO A 136 5.16 9.43 8.24
C PRO A 136 4.29 9.96 7.11
N THR A 137 3.52 11.02 7.40
CA THR A 137 2.88 11.84 6.37
C THR A 137 3.96 12.51 5.51
N LEU A 138 3.83 12.40 4.18
CA LEU A 138 4.79 12.99 3.24
C LEU A 138 4.08 14.05 2.35
N PRO A 139 4.30 15.36 2.60
CA PRO A 139 3.51 16.46 2.03
C PRO A 139 3.83 16.78 0.56
N PHE A 140 4.32 15.80 -0.20
CA PHE A 140 4.83 15.93 -1.56
C PHE A 140 4.49 14.74 -2.49
N VAL A 141 3.70 13.76 -2.01
CA VAL A 141 3.57 12.46 -2.69
C VAL A 141 2.30 12.35 -3.52
N GLU A 142 1.16 12.82 -3.03
CA GLU A 142 -0.14 12.65 -3.73
C GLU A 142 -0.91 13.97 -3.82
N GLU A 143 -1.51 14.21 -5.00
CA GLU A 143 -2.42 15.31 -5.28
C GLU A 143 -3.79 14.76 -5.71
N THR A 144 -4.86 15.40 -5.26
CA THR A 144 -6.25 15.07 -5.56
C THR A 144 -7.05 16.32 -5.91
N TRP A 145 -8.30 16.22 -6.36
CA TRP A 145 -9.11 17.41 -6.66
C TRP A 145 -9.60 18.11 -5.38
N GLN A 146 -9.68 19.45 -5.37
CA GLN A 146 -10.34 20.23 -4.30
C GLN A 146 -11.85 19.98 -4.26
N ASP A 147 -12.53 20.16 -5.40
CA ASP A 147 -13.91 19.74 -5.62
C ASP A 147 -13.95 18.77 -6.82
N PRO A 148 -14.02 17.44 -6.61
CA PRO A 148 -14.11 16.49 -7.72
C PRO A 148 -15.45 16.59 -8.48
N PHE A 149 -16.47 17.25 -7.93
CA PHE A 149 -17.81 17.38 -8.50
C PHE A 149 -18.03 18.67 -9.31
N LEU A 150 -17.03 19.56 -9.39
CA LEU A 150 -17.08 20.78 -10.20
C LEU A 150 -17.11 20.44 -11.71
N THR A 151 -18.13 20.92 -12.41
CA THR A 151 -18.33 20.76 -13.86
C THR A 151 -18.36 22.11 -14.57
N GLY A 152 -18.00 22.14 -15.86
CA GLY A 152 -18.07 23.35 -16.69
C GLY A 152 -17.01 24.41 -16.37
N GLN A 153 -16.07 24.11 -15.47
CA GLN A 153 -14.93 24.94 -15.09
C GLN A 153 -13.69 24.04 -14.87
N GLN A 154 -12.51 24.65 -14.77
CA GLN A 154 -11.29 23.91 -14.41
C GLN A 154 -11.28 23.61 -12.91
N ARG A 155 -10.98 22.37 -12.55
CA ARG A 155 -10.75 21.91 -11.18
C ARG A 155 -9.33 22.26 -10.72
N HIS A 156 -9.20 22.58 -9.45
CA HIS A 156 -7.91 22.83 -8.80
C HIS A 156 -7.49 21.60 -7.98
N LYS A 157 -6.18 21.36 -7.92
CA LYS A 157 -5.59 20.29 -7.13
C LYS A 157 -5.41 20.71 -5.66
N THR A 158 -5.35 19.73 -4.79
CA THR A 158 -5.02 19.84 -3.36
C THR A 158 -4.12 18.67 -2.99
N LYS A 159 -3.37 18.80 -1.89
CA LYS A 159 -2.58 17.68 -1.39
C LYS A 159 -3.47 16.66 -0.69
N GLU A 160 -3.11 15.40 -0.84
CA GLU A 160 -3.65 14.30 -0.06
C GLU A 160 -2.53 13.76 0.84
N GLU A 161 -2.74 13.89 2.15
CA GLU A 161 -1.76 13.62 3.19
C GLU A 161 -2.14 12.36 3.97
N VAL A 162 -1.42 11.27 3.70
CA VAL A 162 -1.61 9.97 4.37
C VAL A 162 -0.46 9.67 5.32
N GLY A 163 -0.77 9.46 6.59
CA GLY A 163 0.17 9.06 7.63
C GLY A 163 -0.47 8.14 8.67
N GLY A 164 0.31 7.42 9.47
CA GLY A 164 -0.26 6.41 10.36
C GLY A 164 0.74 5.52 11.09
N GLY A 165 0.31 4.30 11.39
CA GLY A 165 1.11 3.29 12.06
C GLY A 165 0.68 1.86 11.74
N ARG A 166 1.58 0.92 11.97
CA ARG A 166 1.44 -0.50 11.66
C ARG A 166 1.89 -1.34 12.86
N ILE A 167 1.15 -2.42 13.13
CA ILE A 167 1.60 -3.54 13.95
C ILE A 167 1.54 -4.80 13.07
N LYS A 168 2.57 -5.63 13.10
CA LYS A 168 2.61 -6.91 12.40
C LYS A 168 3.19 -7.98 13.31
N TYR A 169 2.60 -9.17 13.25
CA TYR A 169 3.17 -10.42 13.74
C TYR A 169 3.44 -11.33 12.53
N GLU A 170 4.56 -12.04 12.58
CA GLU A 170 5.05 -12.87 11.48
C GLU A 170 5.55 -14.18 12.05
N HIS A 171 5.07 -15.28 11.48
CA HIS A 171 5.57 -16.62 11.72
C HIS A 171 6.38 -17.07 10.49
N THR A 172 7.64 -17.46 10.67
CA THR A 172 8.58 -17.81 9.58
C THR A 172 8.85 -19.31 9.46
N GLY A 173 8.25 -20.13 10.31
CA GLY A 173 8.42 -21.59 10.34
C GLY A 173 7.53 -22.34 9.34
N ASP A 174 7.26 -23.61 9.64
CA ASP A 174 6.33 -24.42 8.84
C ASP A 174 4.94 -23.78 8.83
N ASN A 175 4.37 -23.59 7.63
CA ASN A 175 3.13 -22.83 7.39
C ASN A 175 3.26 -21.32 7.67
N ALA A 176 4.43 -20.74 7.39
CA ALA A 176 4.73 -19.31 7.56
C ALA A 176 3.58 -18.37 7.15
N PHE A 177 3.24 -17.41 8.02
CA PHE A 177 2.12 -16.50 7.84
C PHE A 177 2.36 -15.12 8.46
N ASP A 178 1.62 -14.14 7.99
CA ASP A 178 1.62 -12.78 8.53
C ASP A 178 0.22 -12.40 9.03
N VAL A 179 0.17 -11.66 10.14
CA VAL A 179 -1.01 -10.91 10.57
C VAL A 179 -0.62 -9.46 10.76
N GLN A 180 -1.30 -8.54 10.09
CA GLN A 180 -0.99 -7.12 10.10
C GLN A 180 -2.24 -6.28 10.40
N TYR A 181 -2.07 -5.28 11.24
CA TYR A 181 -2.99 -4.18 11.43
C TYR A 181 -2.31 -2.87 11.04
N VAL A 182 -3.02 -2.03 10.28
CA VAL A 182 -2.61 -0.67 9.91
C VAL A 182 -3.71 0.29 10.35
N PHE A 183 -3.30 1.38 10.96
CA PHE A 183 -4.12 2.58 11.16
C PHE A 183 -3.51 3.71 10.34
N ALA A 184 -4.31 4.48 9.63
CA ALA A 184 -3.88 5.68 8.93
C ALA A 184 -4.93 6.78 9.03
N LYS A 185 -4.48 8.03 8.89
CA LYS A 185 -5.33 9.18 8.64
C LYS A 185 -5.08 9.65 7.22
N ASN A 186 -6.16 9.97 6.51
CA ASN A 186 -6.15 10.62 5.22
C ASN A 186 -6.73 12.03 5.38
N GLU A 187 -5.92 13.06 5.14
CA GLU A 187 -6.34 14.45 5.24
C GLU A 187 -6.03 15.23 3.95
N LEU A 188 -6.92 16.12 3.55
CA LEU A 188 -6.79 16.97 2.38
C LEU A 188 -6.59 18.43 2.82
N ASP A 189 -5.54 19.07 2.31
CA ASP A 189 -5.19 20.48 2.62
C ASP A 189 -6.37 21.45 2.44
N VAL A 190 -7.15 21.20 1.39
CA VAL A 190 -8.31 21.99 0.95
C VAL A 190 -9.39 21.03 0.47
N GLU A 191 -10.44 20.86 1.28
CA GLU A 191 -11.58 20.00 0.97
C GLU A 191 -12.80 20.85 0.57
N GLU A 192 -13.18 20.81 -0.70
CA GLU A 192 -14.31 21.56 -1.26
C GLU A 192 -15.31 20.66 -1.99
N SER A 193 -15.37 19.35 -1.68
CA SER A 193 -16.30 18.40 -2.31
C SER A 193 -17.74 18.89 -2.38
N GLY A 194 -18.23 19.06 -3.61
CA GLY A 194 -19.57 19.52 -3.91
C GLY A 194 -19.82 20.98 -3.57
N LYS A 195 -18.79 21.81 -3.33
CA LYS A 195 -18.92 23.26 -3.10
C LYS A 195 -19.56 23.98 -4.30
N ALA A 196 -19.32 23.50 -5.52
CA ALA A 196 -19.98 24.02 -6.72
C ALA A 196 -21.49 23.70 -6.81
N LEU A 197 -21.98 22.71 -6.06
CA LEU A 197 -23.35 22.20 -6.17
C LEU A 197 -24.32 23.06 -5.32
N LEU A 198 -24.94 24.05 -5.96
CA LEU A 198 -25.88 24.99 -5.31
C LEU A 198 -27.15 24.31 -4.77
N GLN A 199 -27.52 23.15 -5.30
CA GLN A 199 -28.67 22.36 -4.86
C GLN A 199 -28.45 21.60 -3.55
N LEU A 200 -27.20 21.51 -3.06
CA LEU A 200 -26.89 20.82 -1.80
C LEU A 200 -26.97 21.78 -0.61
N ASN A 201 -27.75 21.42 0.40
CA ASN A 201 -27.71 22.10 1.69
C ASN A 201 -26.40 21.78 2.45
N THR A 202 -26.14 22.46 3.56
CA THR A 202 -24.91 22.29 4.36
C THR A 202 -24.69 20.85 4.83
N GLN A 203 -25.74 20.13 5.22
CA GLN A 203 -25.64 18.74 5.71
C GLN A 203 -25.31 17.78 4.57
N GLN A 204 -26.00 17.92 3.43
CA GLN A 204 -25.73 17.12 2.22
C GLN A 204 -24.33 17.34 1.66
N ARG A 205 -23.77 18.55 1.84
CA ARG A 205 -22.40 18.89 1.44
C ARG A 205 -21.37 18.32 2.42
N ALA A 206 -21.65 18.34 3.72
CA ALA A 206 -20.80 17.72 4.74
C ALA A 206 -20.66 16.20 4.52
N MET A 207 -21.71 15.51 4.07
CA MET A 207 -21.66 14.09 3.69
C MET A 207 -20.62 13.76 2.60
N LEU A 208 -20.15 14.75 1.82
CA LEU A 208 -19.16 14.55 0.76
C LEU A 208 -17.70 14.71 1.24
N ASN A 209 -17.47 15.02 2.53
CA ASN A 209 -16.12 15.24 3.05
C ASN A 209 -15.25 13.97 2.97
N ARG A 210 -14.08 14.06 2.33
CA ARG A 210 -13.18 12.93 2.04
C ARG A 210 -12.13 12.62 3.11
N ASN A 211 -11.95 13.49 4.11
CA ASN A 211 -11.01 13.22 5.20
C ASN A 211 -11.49 12.01 6.00
N ALA A 212 -10.60 11.08 6.33
CA ALA A 212 -10.98 9.82 6.98
C ALA A 212 -9.90 9.25 7.88
N GLU A 213 -10.32 8.49 8.89
CA GLU A 213 -9.47 7.49 9.54
C GLU A 213 -9.66 6.14 8.84
N LEU A 214 -8.57 5.41 8.62
CA LEU A 214 -8.53 4.17 7.86
C LEU A 214 -7.93 3.07 8.72
N HIS A 215 -8.67 1.97 8.87
CA HIS A 215 -8.25 0.79 9.58
C HIS A 215 -8.12 -0.36 8.59
N ARG A 216 -6.99 -1.06 8.56
CA ARG A 216 -6.81 -2.25 7.71
C ARG A 216 -6.28 -3.42 8.52
N PHE A 217 -7.08 -4.48 8.59
CA PHE A 217 -6.62 -5.80 9.01
C PHE A 217 -6.18 -6.60 7.78
N SER A 218 -5.17 -7.45 7.92
CA SER A 218 -4.64 -8.27 6.83
C SER A 218 -4.04 -9.57 7.35
N VAL A 219 -4.31 -10.65 6.63
CA VAL A 219 -3.69 -11.97 6.86
C VAL A 219 -3.13 -12.47 5.53
N SER A 220 -1.90 -12.97 5.52
CA SER A 220 -1.28 -13.67 4.39
C SER A 220 -0.68 -14.99 4.84
N LEU A 221 -0.82 -16.03 4.02
CA LEU A 221 -0.14 -17.31 4.20
C LEU A 221 0.92 -17.43 3.12
N ASN A 222 2.12 -17.91 3.45
CA ASN A 222 3.13 -18.26 2.47
C ASN A 222 3.01 -19.75 2.17
N CYS A 223 2.59 -20.10 0.96
CA CYS A 223 2.43 -21.49 0.52
C CYS A 223 3.48 -21.81 -0.56
N PRO A 224 4.65 -22.40 -0.21
CA PRO A 224 5.55 -22.98 -1.19
C PRO A 224 4.84 -24.13 -1.92
N VAL A 225 4.86 -24.12 -3.26
CA VAL A 225 4.18 -25.14 -4.09
C VAL A 225 5.20 -26.00 -4.85
N ASP A 226 6.29 -25.39 -5.31
CA ASP A 226 7.40 -26.07 -5.99
C ASP A 226 8.71 -25.28 -5.76
N GLN A 227 9.85 -25.80 -6.20
CA GLN A 227 11.17 -25.17 -6.05
C GLN A 227 11.22 -23.78 -6.69
N GLY A 228 11.09 -22.74 -5.85
CA GLY A 228 11.13 -21.33 -6.25
C GLY A 228 9.76 -20.70 -6.51
N ILE A 229 8.64 -21.43 -6.39
CA ILE A 229 7.28 -20.86 -6.50
C ILE A 229 6.63 -20.82 -5.12
N ILE A 230 6.34 -19.60 -4.65
CA ILE A 230 5.53 -19.35 -3.47
C ILE A 230 4.22 -18.71 -3.94
N ILE A 231 3.09 -19.29 -3.52
CA ILE A 231 1.78 -18.68 -3.67
C ILE A 231 1.41 -18.06 -2.32
N VAL A 232 1.02 -16.79 -2.34
CA VAL A 232 0.64 -16.01 -1.17
C VAL A 232 -0.84 -15.62 -1.29
N PRO A 233 -1.77 -16.49 -0.87
CA PRO A 233 -3.15 -16.07 -0.65
C PRO A 233 -3.20 -15.11 0.53
N SER A 234 -3.98 -14.05 0.39
CA SER A 234 -4.13 -13.03 1.41
C SER A 234 -5.54 -12.44 1.42
N PHE A 235 -5.98 -12.06 2.61
CA PHE A 235 -7.27 -11.40 2.82
C PHE A 235 -7.04 -10.10 3.58
N HIS A 236 -7.64 -9.02 3.08
CA HIS A 236 -7.58 -7.70 3.66
C HIS A 236 -8.99 -7.22 3.95
N VAL A 237 -9.20 -6.63 5.12
CA VAL A 237 -10.41 -5.87 5.44
C VAL A 237 -9.97 -4.44 5.70
N THR A 238 -10.50 -3.49 4.92
CA THR A 238 -10.31 -2.05 5.15
C THR A 238 -11.64 -1.47 5.62
N THR A 239 -11.67 -0.74 6.73
CA THR A 239 -12.78 0.16 7.07
C THR A 239 -12.30 1.59 7.04
N SER A 240 -13.15 2.47 6.54
CA SER A 240 -13.04 3.91 6.74
C SER A 240 -13.85 4.33 7.95
N ASP A 241 -13.52 5.50 8.50
CA ASP A 241 -14.38 6.36 9.30
C ASP A 241 -14.21 7.76 8.71
N ALA A 242 -15.07 8.10 7.76
CA ALA A 242 -14.97 9.34 6.97
C ALA A 242 -15.76 10.47 7.62
N LYS A 243 -15.23 11.70 7.61
CA LYS A 243 -15.94 12.91 8.08
C LYS A 243 -17.22 13.21 7.29
N GLY A 244 -17.42 12.56 6.14
CA GLY A 244 -18.64 12.59 5.35
C GLY A 244 -19.09 11.18 4.95
N ASP A 245 -20.30 10.80 5.38
CA ASP A 245 -20.90 9.46 5.23
C ASP A 245 -20.90 8.90 3.79
N ALA A 246 -20.86 9.75 2.76
CA ALA A 246 -20.82 9.28 1.36
C ALA A 246 -19.45 8.69 0.96
N ASN A 247 -18.40 8.99 1.73
CA ASN A 247 -17.06 8.42 1.57
C ASN A 247 -16.78 7.27 2.54
N ASP A 248 -17.64 7.02 3.52
CA ASP A 248 -17.51 5.89 4.45
C ASP A 248 -17.63 4.54 3.73
N PHE A 249 -16.98 3.50 4.28
CA PHE A 249 -17.06 2.13 3.75
C PHE A 249 -16.42 1.04 4.63
N ALA A 250 -16.82 -0.20 4.35
CA ALA A 250 -16.04 -1.41 4.63
C ALA A 250 -15.75 -2.16 3.31
N GLU A 251 -14.49 -2.49 3.07
CA GLU A 251 -14.02 -3.23 1.89
C GLU A 251 -13.36 -4.55 2.30
N GLY A 252 -13.82 -5.66 1.72
CA GLY A 252 -13.14 -6.96 1.79
C GLY A 252 -12.42 -7.27 0.49
N VAL A 253 -11.11 -7.56 0.55
CA VAL A 253 -10.28 -7.87 -0.63
C VAL A 253 -9.55 -9.19 -0.43
N PHE A 254 -9.80 -10.15 -1.32
CA PHE A 254 -8.95 -11.32 -1.47
C PHE A 254 -7.88 -11.05 -2.54
N LYS A 255 -6.62 -11.36 -2.25
CA LYS A 255 -5.54 -11.33 -3.24
C LYS A 255 -4.84 -12.68 -3.29
N LEU A 256 -4.45 -13.06 -4.49
CA LEU A 256 -3.59 -14.20 -4.77
C LEU A 256 -2.33 -13.66 -5.46
N GLN A 257 -1.22 -13.65 -4.72
CA GLN A 257 0.09 -13.33 -5.27
C GLN A 257 0.82 -14.63 -5.62
N SER A 258 1.45 -14.67 -6.79
CA SER A 258 2.48 -15.65 -7.13
C SER A 258 3.83 -14.94 -7.08
N ILE A 259 4.80 -15.55 -6.40
CA ILE A 259 6.20 -15.14 -6.39
C ILE A 259 6.99 -16.31 -6.97
N TYR A 260 7.56 -16.11 -8.15
CA TYR A 260 8.55 -17.03 -8.72
C TYR A 260 9.94 -16.44 -8.52
N ALA A 261 10.62 -16.92 -7.49
CA ALA A 261 11.99 -16.57 -7.15
C ALA A 261 12.93 -17.62 -7.75
N THR A 262 13.66 -17.21 -8.78
CA THR A 262 14.94 -17.83 -9.11
C THR A 262 16.04 -17.17 -8.27
N LYS A 263 17.24 -17.75 -8.27
CA LYS A 263 18.43 -17.22 -7.57
C LYS A 263 18.89 -15.81 -7.99
N LYS A 264 18.27 -15.26 -9.04
CA LYS A 264 18.71 -14.07 -9.78
C LYS A 264 17.58 -13.12 -10.18
N HIS A 265 16.36 -13.63 -10.18
CA HIS A 265 15.16 -12.94 -10.59
C HIS A 265 14.08 -13.25 -9.59
N LEU A 266 13.41 -12.21 -9.12
CA LEU A 266 12.10 -12.36 -8.52
C LEU A 266 11.07 -11.85 -9.51
N PHE A 267 10.16 -12.73 -9.91
CA PHE A 267 8.95 -12.36 -10.62
C PHE A 267 7.80 -12.40 -9.62
N SER A 268 6.96 -11.37 -9.64
CA SER A 268 5.68 -11.44 -8.94
C SER A 268 4.54 -11.01 -9.83
N ALA A 269 3.42 -11.71 -9.68
CA ALA A 269 2.14 -11.34 -10.23
C ALA A 269 1.10 -11.40 -9.10
N THR A 270 0.31 -10.34 -8.94
CA THR A 270 -0.75 -10.26 -7.92
C THR A 270 -2.09 -10.07 -8.61
N LEU A 271 -3.02 -11.00 -8.37
CA LEU A 271 -4.42 -10.85 -8.73
C LEU A 271 -5.21 -10.51 -7.48
N GLY A 272 -6.18 -9.60 -7.58
CA GLY A 272 -7.03 -9.23 -6.45
C GLY A 272 -8.46 -9.01 -6.87
N VAL A 273 -9.39 -9.51 -6.04
CA VAL A 273 -10.83 -9.28 -6.16
C VAL A 273 -11.32 -8.73 -4.84
N GLY A 274 -12.02 -7.59 -4.92
CA GLY A 274 -12.53 -6.88 -3.75
C GLY A 274 -13.98 -6.51 -3.91
N LYS A 275 -14.65 -6.30 -2.79
CA LYS A 275 -15.98 -5.71 -2.71
C LYS A 275 -16.00 -4.64 -1.60
N ARG A 276 -16.46 -3.46 -2.00
CA ARG A 276 -16.93 -2.35 -1.16
C ARG A 276 -18.46 -2.36 -1.13
#